data_AF-A0A957D0H4-F1
#
_entry.id   AF-A0A957D0H4-F1
#
_cell.length_a   1.000
_cell.length_b   1.000
_cell.length_c   1.000
_cell.angle_alpha   90.00
_cell.angle_beta   90.00
_cell.angle_gamma   90.00
#
_symmetry.space_group_name_H-M   'P 1'
#
loop_
_entity.id
_entity.type
_entity.pdbx_description
1 polymer ?
#
loop_
_entity_poly.entity_id
_entity_poly.type
_entity_poly.pdbx_seq_one_letter_code
_entity_poly.pdbx_strand_id
1 'polypeptide(L)'
;MTETVSAPKAHKNVADNWTNKIRNGLEWPLGRFSKVGDRPFFDADQFGWVADLESNWHVIRKELEGILVHSDQLPAFQEVSPTQAALTSDDLWKTYFFYGYGYKVEKNCAECPETTRLLEQVPGMKTAFFSILAPGKHIPPHRGPYKGVLRCHLGLIVPEPKEQCRIRVDDQFAHWEEGKSMIFDDCFEHEVWNNTEGRRVVLFMDFVRPLPFPLSLINRLIIRLIALTPFVQESKKKMQASGKM
;
A
#
# COMPACT_ATOMS: atom_id res chain seq x y z
N MET A 1 15.19 13.27 -43.50
CA MET A 1 14.80 11.84 -43.54
C MET A 1 14.86 11.35 -42.11
N THR A 2 13.71 11.22 -41.47
CA THR A 2 13.55 10.78 -40.07
C THR A 2 13.30 9.28 -40.07
N GLU A 3 14.24 8.49 -39.54
CA GLU A 3 14.02 7.07 -39.25
C GLU A 3 13.35 6.95 -37.88
N THR A 4 12.13 6.40 -37.88
CA THR A 4 11.40 5.99 -36.68
C THR A 4 11.92 4.64 -36.21
N VAL A 5 12.60 4.61 -35.06
CA VAL A 5 12.93 3.34 -34.38
C VAL A 5 11.66 2.81 -33.69
N SER A 6 11.11 1.74 -34.24
CA SER A 6 10.00 0.98 -33.63
C SER A 6 10.49 0.27 -32.37
N ALA A 7 9.84 0.53 -31.23
CA ALA A 7 10.04 -0.23 -30.01
C ALA A 7 9.66 -1.72 -30.20
N PRO A 8 10.35 -2.67 -29.53
CA PRO A 8 10.04 -4.09 -29.66
C PRO A 8 8.71 -4.42 -28.99
N LYS A 9 7.84 -5.13 -29.71
CA LYS A 9 6.58 -5.67 -29.15
C LYS A 9 6.90 -6.76 -28.14
N ALA A 10 6.42 -6.60 -26.92
CA ALA A 10 6.52 -7.61 -25.86
C ALA A 10 5.78 -8.90 -26.28
N HIS A 11 6.53 -9.99 -26.41
CA HIS A 11 5.96 -11.33 -26.54
C HIS A 11 5.37 -11.76 -25.19
N LYS A 12 4.04 -11.66 -25.03
CA LYS A 12 3.32 -12.21 -23.88
C LYS A 12 3.29 -13.74 -23.99
N ASN A 13 3.86 -14.44 -23.01
CA ASN A 13 3.99 -15.89 -23.00
C ASN A 13 2.61 -16.57 -22.79
N VAL A 14 2.35 -17.71 -23.44
CA VAL A 14 1.06 -18.42 -23.35
C VAL A 14 0.78 -18.91 -21.92
N ALA A 15 1.82 -19.32 -21.18
CA ALA A 15 1.71 -19.73 -19.77
C ALA A 15 1.20 -18.58 -18.87
N ASP A 16 1.63 -17.35 -19.12
CA ASP A 16 1.19 -16.15 -18.39
C ASP A 16 -0.29 -15.87 -18.64
N ASN A 17 -0.82 -16.22 -19.81
CA ASN A 17 -2.22 -15.99 -20.15
C ASN A 17 -3.17 -16.93 -19.37
N TRP A 18 -2.75 -18.17 -19.09
CA TRP A 18 -3.55 -19.14 -18.35
C TRP A 18 -3.58 -18.85 -16.85
N THR A 19 -2.41 -18.58 -16.24
CA THR A 19 -2.32 -18.17 -14.83
C THR A 19 -3.07 -16.87 -14.57
N ASN A 20 -2.97 -15.90 -15.49
CA ASN A 20 -3.76 -14.67 -15.43
C ASN A 20 -5.26 -14.94 -15.56
N LYS A 21 -5.71 -15.84 -16.46
CA LYS A 21 -7.13 -16.20 -16.56
C LYS A 21 -7.68 -16.84 -15.29
N ILE A 22 -6.94 -17.78 -14.69
CA ILE A 22 -7.35 -18.44 -13.45
C ILE A 22 -7.43 -17.42 -12.32
N ARG A 23 -6.38 -16.62 -12.14
CA ARG A 23 -6.34 -15.55 -11.13
C ARG A 23 -7.50 -14.57 -11.34
N ASN A 24 -7.67 -14.06 -12.56
CA ASN A 24 -8.75 -13.14 -12.89
C ASN A 24 -10.12 -13.78 -12.64
N GLY A 25 -10.28 -15.09 -12.86
CA GLY A 25 -11.51 -15.82 -12.53
C GLY A 25 -11.80 -15.90 -11.04
N LEU A 26 -10.78 -16.09 -10.19
CA LEU A 26 -10.92 -16.05 -8.72
C LEU A 26 -11.12 -14.63 -8.18
N GLU A 27 -10.53 -13.63 -8.82
CA GLU A 27 -10.62 -12.22 -8.44
C GLU A 27 -11.93 -11.57 -8.90
N TRP A 28 -12.51 -12.05 -10.01
CA TRP A 28 -13.69 -11.46 -10.64
C TRP A 28 -14.88 -11.30 -9.68
N PRO A 29 -15.26 -12.28 -8.83
CA PRO A 29 -16.34 -12.09 -7.87
C PRO A 29 -16.07 -10.98 -6.85
N LEU A 30 -14.81 -10.82 -6.42
CA LEU A 30 -14.43 -9.81 -5.43
C LEU A 30 -14.53 -8.39 -6.00
N GLY A 31 -14.18 -8.21 -7.28
CA GLY A 31 -14.42 -6.96 -8.00
C GLY A 31 -15.90 -6.73 -8.29
N ARG A 32 -16.52 -7.68 -9.00
CA ARG A 32 -17.90 -7.55 -9.54
C ARG A 32 -18.97 -7.30 -8.49
N PHE A 33 -18.81 -7.87 -7.29
CA PHE A 33 -19.76 -7.74 -6.19
C PHE A 33 -19.28 -6.80 -5.08
N SER A 34 -18.17 -6.09 -5.29
CA SER A 34 -17.73 -5.01 -4.40
C SER A 34 -18.84 -3.98 -4.21
N LYS A 35 -19.11 -3.59 -2.95
CA LYS A 35 -20.11 -2.55 -2.64
C LYS A 35 -19.71 -1.16 -3.11
N VAL A 36 -18.42 -0.95 -3.39
CA VAL A 36 -17.84 0.33 -3.84
C VAL A 36 -17.44 0.32 -5.32
N GLY A 37 -17.76 -0.77 -6.03
CA GLY A 37 -17.39 -1.01 -7.42
C GLY A 37 -15.99 -1.63 -7.59
N ASP A 38 -15.58 -1.76 -8.85
CA ASP A 38 -14.29 -2.30 -9.28
C ASP A 38 -13.64 -1.31 -10.26
N ARG A 39 -12.69 -0.52 -9.77
CA ARG A 39 -12.03 0.56 -10.50
C ARG A 39 -10.64 0.81 -9.93
N PRO A 40 -9.73 1.42 -10.71
CA PRO A 40 -8.37 1.74 -10.27
C PRO A 40 -8.36 2.64 -9.02
N PHE A 41 -9.09 3.76 -9.06
CA PHE A 41 -9.20 4.72 -7.95
C PHE A 41 -10.63 4.85 -7.45
N PHE A 42 -10.81 5.14 -6.17
CA PHE A 42 -12.10 5.33 -5.51
C PHE A 42 -12.21 6.71 -4.91
N ASP A 43 -13.44 7.23 -4.88
CA ASP A 43 -13.75 8.49 -4.22
C ASP A 43 -13.66 8.31 -2.70
N ALA A 44 -12.90 9.18 -2.04
CA ALA A 44 -12.65 9.11 -0.60
C ALA A 44 -13.95 9.22 0.24
N ASP A 45 -14.94 9.97 -0.25
CA ASP A 45 -16.23 10.21 0.41
C ASP A 45 -17.11 8.95 0.56
N GLN A 46 -16.85 7.90 -0.22
CA GLN A 46 -17.52 6.59 -0.09
C GLN A 46 -17.15 5.87 1.21
N PHE A 47 -16.10 6.32 1.88
CA PHE A 47 -15.55 5.70 3.08
C PHE A 47 -15.66 6.68 4.26
N GLY A 48 -16.72 6.55 5.05
CA GLY A 48 -17.03 7.52 6.11
C GLY A 48 -15.96 7.71 7.21
N TRP A 49 -14.98 6.82 7.32
CA TRP A 49 -13.84 6.96 8.24
C TRP A 49 -12.73 7.87 7.71
N VAL A 50 -12.71 8.17 6.40
CA VAL A 50 -11.64 8.96 5.79
C VAL A 50 -11.65 10.41 6.28
N ALA A 51 -12.83 11.00 6.48
CA ALA A 51 -12.95 12.38 6.92
C ALA A 51 -12.26 12.63 8.28
N ASP A 52 -12.41 11.72 9.24
CA ASP A 52 -11.75 11.81 10.55
C ASP A 52 -10.23 11.66 10.42
N LEU A 53 -9.78 10.74 9.55
CA LEU A 53 -8.36 10.56 9.27
C LEU A 53 -7.74 11.82 8.64
N GLU A 54 -8.39 12.39 7.63
CA GLU A 54 -7.96 13.64 6.99
C GLU A 54 -7.98 14.80 7.97
N SER A 55 -9.00 14.96 8.83
CA SER A 55 -9.03 16.08 9.79
C SER A 55 -7.93 16.01 10.83
N ASN A 56 -7.40 14.81 11.12
CA ASN A 56 -6.35 14.58 12.10
C ASN A 56 -4.95 14.40 11.49
N TRP A 57 -4.77 14.69 10.19
CA TRP A 57 -3.51 14.40 9.49
C TRP A 57 -2.28 15.09 10.09
N HIS A 58 -2.44 16.31 10.65
CA HIS A 58 -1.35 17.02 11.33
C HIS A 58 -0.91 16.33 12.61
N VAL A 59 -1.84 15.68 13.34
CA VAL A 59 -1.52 14.91 14.54
C VAL A 59 -0.68 13.69 14.17
N ILE A 60 -1.09 12.98 13.12
CA ILE A 60 -0.34 11.84 12.56
C ILE A 60 1.05 12.30 12.08
N ARG A 61 1.12 13.43 11.35
CA ARG A 61 2.39 13.99 10.87
C ARG A 61 3.32 14.35 12.02
N LYS A 62 2.81 14.90 13.11
CA LYS A 62 3.63 15.25 14.28
C LYS A 62 4.29 14.01 14.91
N GLU A 63 3.57 12.90 15.03
CA GLU A 63 4.16 11.63 15.51
C GLU A 63 5.18 11.09 14.50
N LEU A 64 4.88 11.14 13.20
CA LEU A 64 5.82 10.79 12.13
C LEU A 64 7.12 11.60 12.21
N GLU A 65 7.06 12.91 12.45
CA GLU A 65 8.24 13.77 12.54
C GLU A 65 9.20 13.31 13.65
N GLY A 66 8.66 12.83 14.78
CA GLY A 66 9.45 12.19 15.84
C GLY A 66 10.17 10.92 15.38
N ILE A 67 9.51 10.09 14.57
CA ILE A 67 10.10 8.87 13.99
C ILE A 67 11.19 9.21 12.96
N LEU A 68 10.98 10.26 12.14
CA LEU A 68 11.91 10.65 11.09
C LEU A 68 13.25 11.19 11.61
N VAL A 69 13.34 11.62 12.87
CA VAL A 69 14.63 11.97 13.52
C VAL A 69 15.62 10.79 13.46
N HIS A 70 15.11 9.56 13.50
CA HIS A 70 15.90 8.34 13.45
C HIS A 70 15.68 7.57 12.15
N SER A 71 15.42 8.28 11.03
CA SER A 71 15.08 7.65 9.74
C SER A 71 16.14 6.69 9.20
N ASP A 72 17.40 6.80 9.64
CA ASP A 72 18.48 5.91 9.24
C ASP A 72 18.34 4.50 9.80
N GLN A 73 17.70 4.37 10.97
CA GLN A 73 17.48 3.10 11.67
C GLN A 73 16.20 2.38 11.23
N LEU A 74 15.38 3.01 10.39
CA LEU A 74 14.16 2.41 9.88
C LEU A 74 14.50 1.28 8.91
N PRO A 75 13.85 0.12 9.04
CA PRO A 75 14.13 -1.01 8.16
C PRO A 75 13.74 -0.68 6.73
N ALA A 76 14.56 -1.12 5.79
CA ALA A 76 14.20 -1.09 4.38
C ALA A 76 13.07 -2.11 4.12
N PHE A 77 12.21 -1.84 3.15
CA PHE A 77 11.01 -2.65 2.95
C PHE A 77 11.31 -4.14 2.69
N GLN A 78 12.37 -4.43 1.94
CA GLN A 78 12.84 -5.79 1.64
C GLN A 78 13.24 -6.58 2.90
N GLU A 79 13.68 -5.90 3.96
CA GLU A 79 14.05 -6.54 5.23
C GLU A 79 12.80 -7.02 5.98
N VAL A 80 11.66 -6.38 5.75
CA VAL A 80 10.40 -6.68 6.42
C VAL A 80 9.48 -7.58 5.59
N SER A 81 9.51 -7.48 4.26
CA SER A 81 8.65 -8.23 3.33
C SER A 81 9.43 -9.00 2.27
N PRO A 82 9.88 -10.24 2.56
CA PRO A 82 10.72 -11.03 1.65
C PRO A 82 10.12 -11.32 0.27
N THR A 83 8.79 -11.47 0.12
CA THR A 83 8.18 -11.73 -1.20
C THR A 83 8.11 -10.49 -2.06
N GLN A 84 8.19 -9.30 -1.45
CA GLN A 84 8.22 -8.04 -2.18
C GLN A 84 9.63 -7.46 -2.28
N ALA A 85 10.65 -8.21 -1.85
CA ALA A 85 12.06 -7.86 -2.06
C ALA A 85 12.41 -7.73 -3.55
N ALA A 86 11.64 -8.35 -4.46
CA ALA A 86 11.82 -8.16 -5.90
C ALA A 86 11.41 -6.74 -6.39
N LEU A 87 10.67 -5.97 -5.59
CA LEU A 87 10.24 -4.60 -5.94
C LEU A 87 11.31 -3.55 -5.63
N THR A 88 12.31 -3.90 -4.81
CA THR A 88 13.37 -2.97 -4.43
C THR A 88 14.64 -3.73 -4.04
N SER A 89 15.76 -3.37 -4.68
CA SER A 89 17.10 -3.86 -4.34
C SER A 89 17.96 -2.79 -3.64
N ASP A 90 17.35 -1.68 -3.25
CA ASP A 90 17.99 -0.52 -2.61
C ASP A 90 17.28 -0.14 -1.29
N ASP A 91 17.91 0.75 -0.52
CA ASP A 91 17.41 1.22 0.77
C ASP A 91 16.59 2.51 0.69
N LEU A 92 16.13 2.88 -0.52
CA LEU A 92 15.39 4.13 -0.78
C LEU A 92 13.91 4.02 -0.43
N TRP A 93 13.44 2.83 -0.02
CA TRP A 93 12.09 2.61 0.47
C TRP A 93 12.11 2.03 1.89
N LYS A 94 11.78 2.88 2.87
CA LYS A 94 11.76 2.52 4.29
C LYS A 94 10.34 2.45 4.83
N THR A 95 10.15 1.63 5.86
CA THR A 95 8.83 1.41 6.46
C THR A 95 8.86 1.42 7.98
N TYR A 96 7.80 1.95 8.58
CA TYR A 96 7.58 1.90 10.03
C TYR A 96 6.20 1.30 10.31
N PHE A 97 6.16 0.01 10.66
CA PHE A 97 4.92 -0.75 10.78
C PHE A 97 4.20 -0.55 12.11
N PHE A 98 2.88 -0.35 12.03
CA PHE A 98 1.95 -0.44 13.16
C PHE A 98 1.26 -1.80 13.19
N TYR A 99 0.75 -2.23 12.02
CA TYR A 99 0.05 -3.49 11.83
C TYR A 99 0.51 -4.16 10.54
N GLY A 100 0.70 -5.47 10.57
CA GLY A 100 0.94 -6.28 9.37
C GLY A 100 0.02 -7.50 9.36
N TYR A 101 -0.87 -7.60 8.38
CA TYR A 101 -1.85 -8.69 8.28
C TYR A 101 -2.66 -8.94 9.57
N GLY A 102 -2.95 -7.88 10.33
CA GLY A 102 -3.68 -7.90 11.60
C GLY A 102 -2.81 -8.11 12.84
N TYR A 103 -1.50 -8.31 12.70
CA TYR A 103 -0.57 -8.38 13.82
C TYR A 103 -0.06 -6.99 14.20
N LYS A 104 -0.27 -6.60 15.46
CA LYS A 104 0.16 -5.32 16.02
C LYS A 104 1.65 -5.34 16.39
N VAL A 105 2.35 -4.25 16.11
CA VAL A 105 3.71 -3.96 16.58
C VAL A 105 3.58 -3.03 17.79
N GLU A 106 3.53 -3.61 18.99
CA GLU A 106 3.15 -2.90 20.21
C GLU A 106 4.03 -1.67 20.51
N LYS A 107 5.35 -1.78 20.37
CA LYS A 107 6.26 -0.64 20.61
C LYS A 107 5.94 0.52 19.67
N ASN A 108 5.86 0.26 18.37
CA ASN A 108 5.60 1.30 17.38
C ASN A 108 4.23 1.97 17.59
N CYS A 109 3.23 1.18 17.99
CA CYS A 109 1.92 1.72 18.33
C CYS A 109 1.94 2.57 19.60
N ALA A 110 2.77 2.22 20.59
CA ALA A 110 2.94 3.01 21.81
C ALA A 110 3.70 4.33 21.58
N GLU A 111 4.60 4.37 20.58
CA GLU A 111 5.31 5.60 20.18
C GLU A 111 4.44 6.57 19.36
N CYS A 112 3.43 6.05 18.64
CA CYS A 112 2.45 6.84 17.88
C CYS A 112 1.02 6.56 18.35
N PRO A 113 0.64 6.93 19.59
CA PRO A 113 -0.65 6.58 20.17
C PRO A 113 -1.85 7.20 19.43
N GLU A 114 -1.75 8.43 18.92
CA GLU A 114 -2.85 9.06 18.21
C GLU A 114 -3.03 8.47 16.81
N THR A 115 -1.94 8.19 16.10
CA THR A 115 -1.97 7.45 14.83
C THR A 115 -2.59 6.07 15.04
N THR A 116 -2.21 5.36 16.10
CA THR A 116 -2.78 4.06 16.45
C THR A 116 -4.27 4.15 16.72
N ARG A 117 -4.71 5.13 17.51
CA ARG A 117 -6.13 5.36 17.82
C ARG A 117 -6.96 5.56 16.56
N LEU A 118 -6.47 6.33 15.59
CA LEU A 118 -7.15 6.58 14.32
C LEU A 118 -7.15 5.32 13.42
N LEU A 119 -6.03 4.61 13.34
CA LEU A 119 -5.92 3.36 12.59
C LEU A 119 -6.89 2.28 13.06
N GLU A 120 -7.11 2.15 14.38
CA GLU A 120 -8.03 1.17 14.96
C GLU A 120 -9.51 1.49 14.67
N GLN A 121 -9.83 2.70 14.19
CA GLN A 121 -11.19 3.08 13.74
C GLN A 121 -11.46 2.69 12.29
N VAL A 122 -10.42 2.37 11.49
CA VAL A 122 -10.58 2.01 10.08
C VAL A 122 -11.21 0.61 9.97
N PRO A 123 -12.42 0.47 9.40
CA PRO A 123 -13.15 -0.80 9.36
C PRO A 123 -12.38 -1.87 8.61
N GLY A 124 -11.99 -2.92 9.32
CA GLY A 124 -11.31 -4.07 8.72
C GLY A 124 -9.88 -3.76 8.26
N MET A 125 -9.21 -2.75 8.82
CA MET A 125 -7.78 -2.55 8.61
C MET A 125 -6.99 -3.83 8.94
N LYS A 126 -6.01 -4.14 8.10
CA LYS A 126 -5.12 -5.30 8.24
C LYS A 126 -3.66 -4.91 8.28
N THR A 127 -3.26 -3.97 7.45
CA THR A 127 -1.87 -3.53 7.38
C THR A 127 -1.86 -2.02 7.47
N ALA A 128 -0.97 -1.47 8.28
CA ALA A 128 -0.77 -0.04 8.40
C ALA A 128 0.68 0.28 8.75
N PHE A 129 1.28 1.22 8.04
CA PHE A 129 2.66 1.66 8.26
C PHE A 129 2.92 3.04 7.66
N PHE A 130 3.92 3.76 8.17
CA PHE A 130 4.48 4.88 7.43
C PHE A 130 5.36 4.36 6.30
N SER A 131 5.01 4.71 5.06
CA SER A 131 5.77 4.39 3.86
C SER A 131 6.60 5.61 3.49
N ILE A 132 7.92 5.49 3.48
CA ILE A 132 8.86 6.59 3.22
C ILE A 132 9.61 6.28 1.93
N LEU A 133 9.42 7.13 0.93
CA LEU A 133 10.01 6.96 -0.40
C LEU A 133 11.02 8.09 -0.63
N ALA A 134 12.28 7.73 -0.80
CA ALA A 134 13.37 8.70 -0.99
C ALA A 134 13.31 9.36 -2.39
N PRO A 135 14.02 10.49 -2.58
CA PRO A 135 14.23 11.10 -3.90
C PRO A 135 14.74 10.11 -4.95
N GLY A 136 14.31 10.27 -6.20
CA GLY A 136 14.71 9.44 -7.34
C GLY A 136 14.17 8.01 -7.34
N LYS A 137 13.44 7.56 -6.31
CA LYS A 137 12.97 6.18 -6.24
C LYS A 137 11.86 5.89 -7.25
N HIS A 138 12.05 4.83 -8.01
CA HIS A 138 11.05 4.22 -8.89
C HIS A 138 10.69 2.82 -8.37
N ILE A 139 9.40 2.54 -8.23
CA ILE A 139 8.87 1.20 -7.95
C ILE A 139 8.27 0.69 -9.26
N PRO A 140 8.80 -0.43 -9.82
CA PRO A 140 8.39 -0.93 -11.12
C PRO A 140 6.93 -1.41 -11.14
N PRO A 141 6.34 -1.63 -12.34
CA PRO A 141 4.98 -2.15 -12.46
C PRO A 141 4.79 -3.46 -11.70
N HIS A 142 3.79 -3.50 -10.82
CA HIS A 142 3.44 -4.68 -10.04
C HIS A 142 1.95 -4.73 -9.72
N ARG A 143 1.49 -5.87 -9.18
CA ARG A 143 0.12 -6.08 -8.71
C ARG A 143 0.15 -6.53 -7.25
N GLY A 144 -0.83 -6.08 -6.50
CA GLY A 144 -1.17 -6.56 -5.17
C GLY A 144 -1.46 -8.06 -5.18
N PRO A 145 -1.16 -8.77 -4.08
CA PRO A 145 -1.28 -10.21 -4.02
C PRO A 145 -2.72 -10.70 -3.90
N TYR A 146 -3.67 -9.84 -3.49
CA TYR A 146 -5.03 -10.29 -3.18
C TYR A 146 -6.10 -9.20 -3.28
N LYS A 147 -7.07 -9.40 -4.20
CA LYS A 147 -8.15 -8.43 -4.48
C LYS A 147 -9.17 -8.26 -3.34
N GLY A 148 -9.08 -9.05 -2.28
CA GLY A 148 -9.98 -8.95 -1.12
C GLY A 148 -9.70 -7.77 -0.18
N VAL A 149 -8.65 -6.98 -0.45
CA VAL A 149 -8.37 -5.72 0.23
C VAL A 149 -8.42 -4.54 -0.76
N LEU A 150 -8.48 -3.33 -0.20
CA LEU A 150 -8.26 -2.07 -0.88
C LEU A 150 -7.15 -1.31 -0.14
N ARG A 151 -6.44 -0.44 -0.87
CA ARG A 151 -5.33 0.34 -0.34
C ARG A 151 -5.71 1.81 -0.22
N CYS A 152 -5.36 2.41 0.91
CA CYS A 152 -5.48 3.84 1.17
C CYS A 152 -4.12 4.42 1.52
N HIS A 153 -3.76 5.54 0.90
CA HIS A 153 -2.62 6.37 1.26
C HIS A 153 -3.10 7.74 1.72
N LEU A 154 -2.87 8.09 2.98
CA LEU A 154 -3.00 9.49 3.43
C LEU A 154 -1.65 10.20 3.21
N GLY A 155 -1.62 11.29 2.45
CA GLY A 155 -0.43 12.11 2.26
C GLY A 155 -0.02 12.82 3.55
N LEU A 156 1.23 12.63 4.00
CA LEU A 156 1.76 13.26 5.21
C LEU A 156 2.89 14.25 4.90
N ILE A 157 3.77 13.86 4.00
CA ILE A 157 4.83 14.71 3.43
C ILE A 157 4.82 14.47 1.92
N VAL A 158 4.51 15.49 1.14
CA VAL A 158 4.49 15.40 -0.33
C VAL A 158 5.50 16.40 -0.90
N PRO A 159 6.53 15.94 -1.63
CA PRO A 159 7.54 16.83 -2.18
C PRO A 159 7.03 17.54 -3.43
N GLU A 160 7.54 18.76 -3.66
CA GLU A 160 7.19 19.58 -4.81
C GLU A 160 8.24 19.45 -5.95
N PRO A 161 7.82 19.56 -7.23
CA PRO A 161 6.43 19.67 -7.68
C PRO A 161 5.71 18.32 -7.56
N LYS A 162 4.52 18.31 -6.95
CA LYS A 162 3.78 17.07 -6.61
C LYS A 162 3.53 16.15 -7.81
N GLU A 163 3.44 16.68 -9.03
CA GLU A 163 3.23 15.90 -10.25
C GLU A 163 4.42 14.99 -10.60
N GLN A 164 5.61 15.29 -10.08
CA GLN A 164 6.80 14.43 -10.23
C GLN A 164 6.85 13.31 -9.17
N CYS A 165 6.01 13.37 -8.14
CA CYS A 165 5.77 12.29 -7.19
C CYS A 165 4.40 11.65 -7.45
N ARG A 166 4.38 10.64 -8.33
CA ARG A 166 3.13 10.14 -8.93
C ARG A 166 3.00 8.62 -8.86
N ILE A 167 1.78 8.15 -8.98
CA ILE A 167 1.41 6.75 -9.13
C ILE A 167 0.59 6.58 -10.40
N ARG A 168 0.84 5.48 -11.11
CA ARG A 168 -0.06 4.96 -12.14
C ARG A 168 -0.78 3.75 -11.57
N VAL A 169 -2.10 3.66 -11.73
CA VAL A 169 -2.90 2.47 -11.45
C VAL A 169 -3.73 2.19 -12.68
N ASP A 170 -3.50 1.03 -13.30
CA ASP A 170 -3.99 0.70 -14.64
C ASP A 170 -3.55 1.76 -15.68
N ASP A 171 -4.50 2.46 -16.29
CA ASP A 171 -4.31 3.51 -17.28
C ASP A 171 -4.37 4.94 -16.69
N GLN A 172 -4.60 5.07 -15.39
CA GLN A 172 -4.81 6.34 -14.70
C GLN A 172 -3.60 6.77 -13.88
N PHE A 173 -3.28 8.07 -13.94
CA PHE A 173 -2.22 8.68 -13.13
C PHE A 173 -2.82 9.57 -12.04
N ALA A 174 -2.21 9.54 -10.86
CA ALA A 174 -2.54 10.41 -9.74
C ALA A 174 -1.27 10.84 -9.00
N HIS A 175 -1.39 11.89 -8.18
CA HIS A 175 -0.35 12.36 -7.27
C HIS A 175 -0.94 12.54 -5.87
N TRP A 176 -0.10 12.52 -4.85
CA TRP A 176 -0.54 12.73 -3.47
C TRP A 176 -0.71 14.20 -3.15
N GLU A 177 -1.54 14.50 -2.15
CA GLU A 177 -1.64 15.82 -1.53
C GLU A 177 -1.56 15.65 -0.01
N GLU A 178 -0.90 16.58 0.68
CA GLU A 178 -0.81 16.54 2.13
C GLU A 178 -2.20 16.67 2.76
N GLY A 179 -2.49 15.80 3.74
CA GLY A 179 -3.79 15.74 4.41
C GLY A 179 -4.91 15.11 3.58
N LYS A 180 -4.63 14.58 2.39
CA LYS A 180 -5.62 13.92 1.54
C LYS A 180 -5.38 12.44 1.36
N SER A 181 -6.48 11.69 1.33
CA SER A 181 -6.48 10.25 1.16
C SER A 181 -6.69 9.86 -0.29
N MET A 182 -5.83 9.00 -0.80
CA MET A 182 -5.94 8.36 -2.10
C MET A 182 -6.26 6.88 -1.90
N ILE A 183 -7.41 6.43 -2.39
CA ILE A 183 -7.84 5.03 -2.29
C ILE A 183 -7.80 4.39 -3.68
N PHE A 184 -7.16 3.23 -3.77
CA PHE A 184 -7.00 2.51 -5.03
C PHE A 184 -7.02 0.99 -4.82
N ASP A 185 -7.31 0.28 -5.89
CA ASP A 185 -7.21 -1.18 -5.94
C ASP A 185 -5.82 -1.57 -6.45
N ASP A 186 -4.95 -2.00 -5.54
CA ASP A 186 -3.58 -2.38 -5.86
C ASP A 186 -3.50 -3.69 -6.66
N CYS A 187 -4.60 -4.43 -6.84
CA CYS A 187 -4.65 -5.54 -7.78
C CYS A 187 -4.78 -5.09 -9.24
N PHE A 188 -5.00 -3.81 -9.55
CA PHE A 188 -4.64 -3.30 -10.87
C PHE A 188 -3.11 -3.15 -10.95
N GLU A 189 -2.54 -3.30 -12.15
CA GLU A 189 -1.10 -3.06 -12.30
C GLU A 189 -0.80 -1.60 -11.96
N HIS A 190 0.17 -1.39 -11.07
CA HIS A 190 0.51 -0.06 -10.60
C HIS A 190 2.01 0.14 -10.49
N GLU A 191 2.42 1.39 -10.59
CA GLU A 191 3.81 1.83 -10.73
C GLU A 191 3.97 3.20 -10.06
N VAL A 192 5.08 3.43 -9.36
CA VAL A 192 5.26 4.65 -8.54
C VAL A 192 6.60 5.30 -8.85
N TRP A 193 6.61 6.62 -8.96
CA TRP A 193 7.81 7.43 -9.14
C TRP A 193 7.87 8.52 -8.10
N ASN A 194 9.05 8.74 -7.53
CA ASN A 194 9.40 9.96 -6.84
C ASN A 194 10.57 10.62 -7.58
N ASN A 195 10.27 11.36 -8.64
CA ASN A 195 11.28 12.06 -9.43
C ASN A 195 11.61 13.46 -8.88
N THR A 196 11.28 13.71 -7.60
CA THR A 196 11.59 14.96 -6.91
C THR A 196 12.89 14.84 -6.11
N GLU A 197 13.36 15.98 -5.59
CA GLU A 197 14.49 16.06 -4.65
C GLU A 197 14.07 15.82 -3.18
N GLY A 198 12.77 15.67 -2.92
CA GLY A 198 12.22 15.51 -1.58
C GLY A 198 11.76 14.08 -1.28
N ARG A 199 11.70 13.72 0.00
CA ARG A 199 11.09 12.45 0.43
C ARG A 199 9.58 12.56 0.37
N ARG A 200 8.90 11.49 -0.04
CA ARG A 200 7.45 11.35 0.08
C ARG A 200 7.10 10.40 1.20
N VAL A 201 6.25 10.83 2.12
CA VAL A 201 5.74 10.00 3.21
C VAL A 201 4.22 9.95 3.18
N VAL A 202 3.68 8.74 3.25
CA VAL A 202 2.25 8.49 3.39
C VAL A 202 1.99 7.54 4.56
N LEU A 203 0.83 7.69 5.21
CA LEU A 203 0.27 6.60 6.01
C LEU A 203 -0.39 5.61 5.05
N PHE A 204 0.25 4.46 4.89
CA PHE A 204 -0.23 3.36 4.09
C PHE A 204 -1.19 2.52 4.92
N MET A 205 -2.34 2.15 4.36
CA MET A 205 -3.30 1.23 4.97
C MET A 205 -3.87 0.26 3.93
N ASP A 206 -3.88 -1.03 4.24
CA ASP A 206 -4.73 -2.01 3.55
C ASP A 206 -5.91 -2.37 4.46
N PHE A 207 -7.12 -2.31 3.91
CA PHE A 207 -8.36 -2.65 4.61
C PHE A 207 -9.24 -3.60 3.81
N VAL A 208 -10.07 -4.38 4.49
CA VAL A 208 -10.93 -5.38 3.83
C VAL A 208 -11.87 -4.71 2.82
N ARG A 209 -11.88 -5.20 1.58
CA ARG A 209 -12.80 -4.74 0.54
C ARG A 209 -14.26 -4.90 1.00
N PRO A 210 -15.09 -3.84 0.93
CA PRO A 210 -16.51 -3.92 1.23
C PRO A 210 -17.25 -4.89 0.31
N LEU A 211 -17.75 -6.00 0.84
CA LEU A 211 -18.46 -7.05 0.09
C LEU A 211 -19.82 -7.37 0.73
N PRO A 212 -20.81 -7.85 -0.05
CA PRO A 212 -22.06 -8.39 0.48
C PRO A 212 -21.85 -9.79 1.11
N PHE A 213 -22.77 -10.21 1.97
CA PHE A 213 -22.84 -11.60 2.41
C PHE A 213 -23.27 -12.50 1.24
N PRO A 214 -22.72 -13.73 1.08
CA PRO A 214 -21.73 -14.38 1.94
C PRO A 214 -20.27 -14.08 1.59
N LEU A 215 -20.00 -13.37 0.48
CA LEU A 215 -18.64 -13.09 0.01
C LEU A 215 -17.78 -12.36 1.05
N SER A 216 -18.37 -11.49 1.87
CA SER A 216 -17.66 -10.83 2.96
C SER A 216 -17.10 -11.79 4.01
N LEU A 217 -17.82 -12.87 4.33
CA LEU A 217 -17.38 -13.89 5.28
C LEU A 217 -16.24 -14.73 4.68
N ILE A 218 -16.42 -15.15 3.42
CA ILE A 218 -15.41 -15.92 2.68
C ILE A 218 -14.12 -15.11 2.55
N ASN A 219 -14.22 -13.82 2.18
CA ASN A 219 -13.07 -12.92 2.08
C ASN A 219 -12.32 -12.80 3.42
N ARG A 220 -13.04 -12.58 4.53
CA ARG A 220 -12.43 -12.52 5.87
C ARG A 220 -11.72 -13.82 6.25
N LEU A 221 -12.27 -14.98 5.88
CA LEU A 221 -11.65 -16.28 6.11
C LEU A 221 -10.36 -16.41 5.28
N ILE A 222 -10.39 -16.05 3.99
CA ILE A 222 -9.20 -16.11 3.13
C ILE A 222 -8.10 -15.19 3.65
N ILE A 223 -8.42 -13.94 4.02
CA ILE A 223 -7.44 -13.00 4.62
C ILE A 223 -6.82 -13.60 5.88
N ARG A 224 -7.62 -14.25 6.73
CA ARG A 224 -7.11 -14.93 7.93
C ARG A 224 -6.18 -16.08 7.57
N LEU A 225 -6.49 -16.87 6.55
CA LEU A 225 -5.63 -17.95 6.09
C LEU A 225 -4.31 -17.42 5.50
N ILE A 226 -4.36 -16.35 4.70
CA ILE A 226 -3.17 -15.65 4.19
C ILE A 226 -2.28 -15.20 5.35
N ALA A 227 -2.87 -14.62 6.39
CA ALA A 227 -2.13 -14.17 7.56
C ALA A 227 -1.41 -15.31 8.29
N LEU A 228 -1.91 -16.55 8.20
CA LEU A 228 -1.31 -17.74 8.81
C LEU A 228 -0.24 -18.41 7.95
N THR A 229 -0.03 -17.96 6.71
CA THR A 229 0.99 -18.53 5.83
C THR A 229 2.40 -18.33 6.42
N PRO A 230 3.34 -19.28 6.20
CA PRO A 230 4.71 -19.14 6.70
C PRO A 230 5.37 -17.82 6.31
N PHE A 231 5.07 -17.33 5.10
CA PHE A 231 5.57 -16.07 4.59
C PHE A 231 5.15 -14.86 5.45
N VAL A 232 3.86 -14.75 5.76
CA VAL A 232 3.38 -13.66 6.63
C VAL A 232 3.89 -13.83 8.05
N GLN A 233 3.98 -15.06 8.55
CA GLN A 233 4.55 -15.33 9.88
C GLN A 233 6.03 -14.95 9.98
N GLU A 234 6.81 -15.13 8.92
CA GLU A 234 8.20 -14.67 8.87
C GLU A 234 8.26 -13.14 8.87
N SER A 235 7.47 -12.49 8.01
CA SER A 235 7.37 -11.02 7.96
C SER A 235 6.98 -10.44 9.33
N LYS A 236 6.01 -11.06 10.02
CA LYS A 236 5.63 -10.72 11.40
C LYS A 236 6.83 -10.78 12.36
N LYS A 237 7.62 -11.85 12.33
CA LYS A 237 8.81 -11.97 13.21
C LYS A 237 9.80 -10.84 12.95
N LYS A 238 10.04 -10.48 11.68
CA LYS A 238 10.95 -9.40 11.31
C LYS A 238 10.42 -8.02 11.71
N MET A 239 9.12 -7.77 11.52
CA MET A 239 8.45 -6.55 12.02
C MET A 239 8.60 -6.40 13.53
N GLN A 240 8.33 -7.47 14.28
CA GLN A 240 8.43 -7.47 15.74
C GLN A 240 9.88 -7.35 16.24
N ALA A 241 10.85 -7.85 15.48
CA ALA A 241 12.27 -7.69 15.80
C ALA A 241 12.75 -6.27 15.51
N SER A 242 12.33 -5.67 14.39
CA SER A 242 12.63 -4.28 14.06
C SER A 242 12.06 -3.31 15.08
N GLY A 243 10.84 -3.55 15.59
CA GLY A 243 10.26 -2.77 16.66
C GLY A 243 10.95 -2.92 18.02
N LYS A 244 11.99 -3.77 18.18
CA LYS A 244 12.75 -3.92 19.44
C LYS A 244 14.05 -3.12 19.47
N MET A 245 14.57 -2.68 18.33
CA MET A 245 15.74 -1.79 18.25
C MET A 245 15.35 -0.39 18.67
#